data_AF-A0A6B3HXK9-F1
#
_entry.id   AF-A0A6B3HXK9-F1
#
_cell.length_a   1.000
_cell.length_b   1.000
_cell.length_c   1.000
_cell.angle_alpha   90.00
_cell.angle_beta   90.00
_cell.angle_gamma   90.00
#
_symmetry.space_group_name_H-M   'P 1'
#
loop_
_entity.id
_entity.type
_entity.pdbx_description
1 polymer ?
#
loop_
_entity_poly.entity_id
_entity_poly.type
_entity_poly.pdbx_seq_one_letter_code
_entity_poly.pdbx_strand_id
1 'polypeptide(L)'
;LKGLFHVDHLATRIRRHAENLAVLGGAVSRRQWSNPVTMTEVLRSAIAEVEQYPRVKLVPPMDGTLRGHAVADVIHLLAELVE
;
A
#
# COMPACT_ATOMS: atom_id res chain seq x y z
N LEU A 1 -8.96 -23.03 -1.59
CA LEU A 1 -7.91 -21.99 -1.69
C LEU A 1 -8.45 -20.55 -1.66
N LYS A 2 -9.69 -20.25 -2.12
CA LYS A 2 -10.25 -18.89 -2.11
C LYS A 2 -10.42 -18.24 -0.72
N GLY A 3 -10.65 -19.02 0.34
CA GLY A 3 -10.86 -18.47 1.68
C GLY A 3 -9.60 -17.96 2.39
N LEU A 4 -8.41 -18.40 1.98
CA LEU A 4 -7.15 -18.02 2.63
C LEU A 4 -6.75 -16.57 2.28
N PHE A 5 -7.02 -16.16 1.03
CA PHE A 5 -6.74 -14.79 0.56
C PHE A 5 -7.62 -13.74 1.25
N HIS A 6 -8.91 -14.02 1.45
CA HIS A 6 -9.82 -13.10 2.13
C HIS A 6 -9.42 -12.83 3.59
N VAL A 7 -8.95 -13.87 4.29
CA VAL A 7 -8.45 -13.74 5.67
C VAL A 7 -7.18 -12.91 5.73
N ASP A 8 -6.26 -13.08 4.77
CA ASP A 8 -5.03 -12.28 4.69
C ASP A 8 -5.31 -10.80 4.39
N HIS A 9 -6.26 -10.49 3.52
CA HIS A 9 -6.69 -9.11 3.26
C HIS A 9 -7.33 -8.47 4.49
N LEU A 10 -8.20 -9.21 5.20
CA LEU A 10 -8.79 -8.73 6.45
C LEU A 10 -7.72 -8.48 7.52
N ALA A 11 -6.76 -9.39 7.66
CA ALA A 11 -5.63 -9.26 8.58
C ALA A 11 -4.77 -8.04 8.23
N THR A 12 -4.53 -7.80 6.94
CA THR A 12 -3.80 -6.63 6.44
C THR A 12 -4.52 -5.32 6.76
N ARG A 13 -5.85 -5.26 6.59
CA ARG A 13 -6.67 -4.10 6.96
C ARG A 13 -6.70 -3.84 8.47
N ILE A 14 -6.85 -4.89 9.28
CA ILE A 14 -6.83 -4.76 10.74
C ILE A 14 -5.47 -4.25 11.22
N ARG A 15 -4.36 -4.77 10.68
CA ARG A 15 -3.01 -4.29 10.99
C ARG A 15 -2.87 -2.80 10.65
N ARG A 16 -3.37 -2.36 9.51
CA ARG A 16 -3.35 -0.96 9.08
C ARG A 16 -4.21 -0.05 9.96
N HIS A 17 -5.40 -0.48 10.37
CA HIS A 17 -6.20 0.29 11.33
C HIS A 17 -5.50 0.43 12.68
N ALA A 18 -4.87 -0.65 13.16
CA ALA A 18 -4.06 -0.61 14.36
C ALA A 18 -2.85 0.33 14.22
N GLU A 19 -2.18 0.34 13.06
CA GLU A 19 -1.08 1.28 12.77
C GLU A 19 -1.55 2.74 12.76
N ASN A 20 -2.69 3.05 12.14
CA ASN A 20 -3.26 4.40 12.14
C ASN A 20 -3.64 4.86 13.57
N LEU A 21 -4.27 3.99 14.36
CA LEU A 21 -4.58 4.28 15.77
C LEU A 21 -3.32 4.46 16.61
N ALA A 22 -2.27 3.68 16.35
CA ALA A 22 -0.99 3.82 17.03
C ALA A 22 -0.34 5.19 16.69
N VAL A 23 -0.37 5.62 15.43
CA VAL A 23 0.13 6.94 15.01
C VAL A 23 -0.66 8.07 15.66
N LEU A 24 -2.00 7.97 15.71
CA LEU A 24 -2.84 8.92 16.45
C LEU A 24 -2.51 8.96 17.95
N GLY A 25 -2.08 7.83 18.52
CA GLY A 25 -1.58 7.71 19.89
C GLY A 25 -0.13 8.14 20.11
N GLY A 26 0.54 8.70 19.10
CA GLY A 26 1.93 9.17 19.17
C GLY A 26 3.00 8.13 18.83
N ALA A 27 2.62 6.94 18.37
CA ALA A 27 3.58 5.95 17.87
C ALA A 27 4.11 6.33 16.47
N VAL A 28 5.37 6.02 16.22
CA VAL A 28 5.99 6.27 14.92
C VAL A 28 5.67 5.11 13.98
N SER A 29 5.14 5.38 12.78
CA SER A 29 4.85 4.34 11.76
C SER A 29 6.09 3.47 11.50
N ARG A 30 5.94 2.14 11.58
CA ARG A 30 7.07 1.18 11.46
C ARG A 30 7.72 1.14 10.08
N ARG A 31 7.05 1.64 9.03
CA ARG A 31 7.63 1.83 7.69
C ARG A 31 7.73 3.32 7.39
N GLN A 32 8.74 3.97 7.94
CA GLN A 32 9.16 5.27 7.44
C GLN A 32 10.15 5.07 6.30
N TRP A 33 9.66 5.09 5.06
CA TRP A 33 10.53 5.45 3.97
C TRP A 33 11.01 6.87 4.25
N SER A 34 12.30 7.03 4.52
CA SER A 34 12.92 8.35 4.73
C SER A 34 13.33 9.00 3.42
N ASN A 35 13.72 8.17 2.44
CA ASN A 35 14.13 8.61 1.12
C ASN A 35 12.94 8.63 0.13
N PRO A 36 13.00 9.47 -0.92
CA PRO A 36 12.04 9.39 -2.01
C PRO A 36 12.00 8.01 -2.67
N VAL A 37 10.81 7.55 -3.04
CA VAL A 37 10.56 6.23 -3.67
C VAL A 37 10.04 6.44 -5.09
N THR A 38 10.46 5.62 -6.05
CA THR A 38 10.04 5.77 -7.45
C THR A 38 8.56 5.47 -7.63
N MET A 39 7.91 6.16 -8.58
CA MET A 39 6.49 5.89 -8.86
C MET A 39 6.24 4.46 -9.36
N THR A 40 7.22 3.88 -10.05
CA THR A 40 7.19 2.46 -10.45
C THR A 40 7.08 1.53 -9.23
N GLU A 41 7.85 1.81 -8.17
CA GLU A 41 7.86 0.98 -6.97
C GLU A 41 6.61 1.20 -6.10
N VAL A 42 6.13 2.44 -6.00
CA VAL A 42 4.85 2.77 -5.35
C VAL A 42 3.70 2.01 -6.02
N LEU A 43 3.60 2.08 -7.34
CA LEU A 43 2.51 1.43 -8.07
C LEU A 43 2.59 -0.09 -8.06
N ARG A 44 3.81 -0.66 -8.12
CA ARG A 44 3.99 -2.11 -7.96
C ARG A 44 3.55 -2.58 -6.58
N SER A 45 3.87 -1.80 -5.55
CA SER A 45 3.47 -2.11 -4.17
C SER A 45 1.95 -2.02 -4.00
N ALA A 46 1.29 -1.03 -4.62
CA ALA A 46 -0.17 -0.93 -4.62
C ALA A 46 -0.83 -2.14 -5.28
N ILE A 47 -0.36 -2.56 -6.46
CA ILE A 47 -0.90 -3.74 -7.17
C ILE A 47 -0.73 -5.02 -6.36
N ALA A 48 0.38 -5.17 -5.63
CA ALA A 48 0.60 -6.33 -4.78
C ALA A 48 -0.40 -6.43 -3.61
N GLU A 49 -1.14 -5.36 -3.31
CA GLU A 49 -2.18 -5.31 -2.30
C GLU A 49 -3.62 -5.49 -2.85
N VAL A 50 -3.81 -5.62 -4.16
CA VAL A 50 -5.13 -5.81 -4.81
C VAL A 50 -5.45 -7.30 -4.96
N GLU A 51 -6.64 -7.75 -4.55
CA GLU A 51 -7.02 -9.18 -4.60
C GLU A 51 -7.05 -9.70 -6.04
N GLN A 52 -7.64 -8.91 -6.95
CA GLN A 52 -7.71 -9.21 -8.38
C GLN A 52 -6.57 -8.57 -9.19
N TYR A 53 -5.34 -8.57 -8.66
CA TYR A 53 -4.16 -8.02 -9.35
C TYR A 53 -3.98 -8.46 -10.82
N PRO A 54 -4.38 -9.68 -11.28
CA PRO A 54 -4.24 -10.08 -12.68
C PRO A 54 -5.06 -9.22 -13.65
N ARG A 55 -6.05 -8.47 -13.14
CA ARG A 55 -6.88 -7.54 -13.91
C ARG A 55 -6.26 -6.15 -14.04
N VAL A 56 -5.15 -5.89 -13.33
CA VAL A 56 -4.51 -4.57 -13.26
C VAL A 56 -3.25 -4.57 -14.12
N LYS A 57 -3.07 -3.51 -14.92
CA LYS A 57 -1.90 -3.34 -15.78
C LYS A 57 -1.22 -2.00 -15.54
N LEU A 58 0.09 -2.04 -15.31
CA LEU A 58 0.95 -0.85 -15.34
C LEU A 58 1.22 -0.44 -16.79
N VAL A 59 1.01 0.84 -17.10
CA VAL A 59 1.28 1.42 -18.42
C VAL A 59 2.44 2.42 -18.32
N PRO A 60 3.63 2.10 -18.87
CA PRO A 60 4.78 3.01 -18.91
C PRO A 60 4.57 4.21 -19.87
N PRO A 61 5.35 5.30 -19.71
CA PRO A 61 6.35 5.53 -18.67
C PRO A 61 5.74 5.96 -17.33
N MET A 62 6.45 5.64 -16.24
CA MET A 62 6.05 5.92 -14.85
C MET A 62 7.14 6.76 -14.20
N ASP A 63 7.15 8.04 -14.52
CA ASP A 63 8.20 8.96 -14.07
C ASP A 63 7.88 9.57 -12.69
N GLY A 64 8.93 10.01 -12.01
CA GLY A 64 8.83 10.75 -10.75
C GLY A 64 9.01 9.90 -9.49
N THR A 65 9.04 10.62 -8.37
CA THR A 65 9.28 10.05 -7.05
C THR A 65 8.28 10.61 -6.05
N LEU A 66 7.90 9.78 -5.09
CA LEU A 66 7.06 10.15 -3.96
C LEU A 66 7.92 10.36 -2.71
N ARG A 67 7.65 11.42 -1.94
CA ARG A 67 8.30 11.64 -0.65
C ARG A 67 8.00 10.47 0.27
N GLY A 68 9.03 9.93 0.92
CA GLY A 68 8.93 8.68 1.68
C GLY A 68 7.81 8.64 2.73
N HIS A 69 7.51 9.75 3.41
CA HIS A 69 6.41 9.81 4.39
C HIS A 69 5.02 9.55 3.80
N ALA A 70 4.81 9.84 2.51
CA ALA A 70 3.53 9.65 1.82
C ALA A 70 3.41 8.27 1.14
N VAL A 71 4.50 7.48 1.10
CA VAL A 71 4.56 6.24 0.30
C VAL A 71 3.55 5.22 0.75
N ALA A 72 3.45 4.96 2.05
CA ALA A 72 2.45 4.04 2.58
C ALA A 72 1.05 4.51 2.16
N ASP A 73 0.67 5.73 2.53
CA ASP A 73 -0.69 6.22 2.32
C ASP A 73 -1.13 6.18 0.85
N VAL A 74 -0.21 6.51 -0.07
CA VAL A 74 -0.50 6.45 -1.51
C VAL A 74 -0.60 5.00 -2.01
N ILE A 75 0.29 4.09 -1.60
CA ILE A 75 0.19 2.66 -1.95
C ILE A 75 -1.21 2.14 -1.62
N HIS A 76 -1.66 2.44 -0.40
CA HIS A 76 -2.90 1.90 0.11
C HIS A 76 -4.14 2.58 -0.47
N LEU A 77 -4.11 3.90 -0.70
CA LEU A 77 -5.18 4.59 -1.39
C LEU A 77 -5.36 4.03 -2.81
N LEU A 78 -4.26 3.78 -3.52
CA LEU A 78 -4.30 3.23 -4.86
C LEU A 78 -4.77 1.77 -4.88
N ALA A 79 -4.34 0.96 -3.91
CA ALA A 79 -4.82 -0.41 -3.77
C ALA A 79 -6.36 -0.44 -3.55
N GLU A 80 -6.86 0.36 -2.62
CA GLU A 80 -8.30 0.44 -2.33
C GLU A 80 -9.12 1.00 -3.50
N LEU A 81 -8.58 1.95 -4.26
CA LEU A 81 -9.25 2.51 -5.43
C LEU A 81 -9.38 1.50 -6.58
N VAL A 82 -8.43 0.58 -6.68
CA VAL A 82 -8.31 -0.37 -7.80
C VAL A 82 -9.00 -1.71 -7.50
N GLU A 83 -9.22 -2.04 -6.23
CA GLU A 83 -10.04 -3.19 -5.79
C GLU A 83 -11.44 -3.16 -6.42
#